data_AF-A0A318TXQ8-F1
#
_entry.id   AF-A0A318TXQ8-F1
#
_cell.length_a   1.000
_cell.length_b   1.000
_cell.length_c   1.000
_cell.angle_alpha   90.00
_cell.angle_beta   90.00
_cell.angle_gamma   90.00
#
_symmetry.space_group_name_H-M   'P 1'
#
loop_
_entity.id
_entity.type
_entity.pdbx_description
1 polymer ?
#
loop_
_entity_poly.entity_id
_entity_poly.type
_entity_poly.pdbx_seq_one_letter_code
_entity_poly.pdbx_strand_id
1 'polypeptide(L)'
;MKKIILFVLTTLLLTACVNNDVKLEAKVTDFEDSGFRNNNNQLIILVEDGILVSSGTVHLLYEEPKMSDIDEVLEKENAESGPSFLKIYNQGKIETKGSKYYVTLDDNISLEFEKTGERIIKDSNGVEYYTEEYSK
;
A
#
# COMPACT_ATOMS: atom_id res chain seq x y z
N MET A 1 33.49 -31.67 -42.03
CA MET A 1 33.43 -31.30 -40.60
C MET A 1 33.28 -29.78 -40.44
N LYS A 2 32.12 -29.16 -40.73
CA LYS A 2 31.95 -27.69 -40.56
C LYS A 2 30.50 -27.21 -40.32
N LYS A 3 29.52 -28.10 -40.14
CA LYS A 3 28.09 -27.72 -40.03
C LYS A 3 27.40 -28.03 -38.70
N ILE A 4 28.11 -28.61 -37.72
CA ILE A 4 27.51 -29.01 -36.43
C ILE A 4 27.75 -27.97 -35.31
N ILE A 5 28.65 -27.00 -35.53
CA ILE A 5 29.03 -26.02 -34.50
C ILE A 5 28.00 -24.87 -34.33
N LEU A 6 27.05 -24.71 -35.27
CA LEU A 6 26.12 -23.56 -35.24
C LEU A 6 24.87 -23.79 -34.36
N PHE A 7 24.59 -25.03 -33.94
CA PHE A 7 23.36 -25.33 -33.19
C PHE A 7 23.52 -25.28 -31.66
N VAL A 8 24.75 -25.20 -31.15
CA VAL A 8 25.02 -25.16 -29.70
C VAL A 8 25.13 -23.72 -29.17
N LEU A 9 25.29 -22.72 -30.04
CA LEU A 9 25.40 -21.32 -29.63
C LEU A 9 24.03 -20.65 -29.38
N THR A 10 22.94 -21.15 -29.98
CA THR A 10 21.59 -20.57 -29.86
C THR A 10 20.82 -21.04 -28.63
N THR A 11 21.19 -22.16 -28.01
CA THR A 11 20.52 -22.64 -26.77
C THR A 11 21.05 -21.97 -25.50
N LEU A 12 22.18 -21.25 -25.56
CA LEU A 12 22.75 -20.51 -24.42
C LEU A 12 22.23 -19.08 -24.26
N LEU A 13 21.43 -18.58 -25.21
CA LEU A 13 20.84 -17.23 -25.13
C LEU A 13 19.43 -17.20 -24.50
N LEU A 14 18.82 -18.35 -24.20
CA LEU A 14 17.46 -18.42 -23.65
C LEU A 14 17.38 -18.49 -22.12
N THR A 15 18.49 -18.55 -21.39
CA THR A 15 18.48 -18.61 -19.92
C THR A 15 18.78 -17.28 -19.23
N ALA A 16 18.97 -16.19 -19.98
CA ALA A 16 19.28 -14.87 -19.40
C ALA A 16 18.05 -14.03 -19.04
N CYS A 17 16.83 -14.45 -19.42
CA CYS A 17 15.59 -13.86 -18.90
C CYS A 17 15.16 -14.61 -17.63
N VAL A 18 16.06 -14.72 -16.65
CA VAL A 18 15.58 -14.85 -15.28
C VAL A 18 15.01 -13.48 -14.97
N ASN A 19 13.70 -13.33 -15.06
CA ASN A 19 13.03 -12.18 -14.49
C ASN A 19 13.52 -12.10 -13.05
N ASN A 20 14.41 -11.16 -12.77
CA ASN A 20 14.63 -10.68 -11.42
C ASN A 20 13.36 -9.91 -11.06
N ASP A 21 12.23 -10.60 -10.98
CA ASP A 21 11.04 -10.11 -10.32
C ASP A 21 11.48 -9.94 -8.88
N VAL A 22 11.94 -8.74 -8.55
CA VAL A 22 12.16 -8.33 -7.17
C VAL A 22 10.80 -8.53 -6.53
N LYS A 23 10.63 -9.65 -5.81
CA LYS A 23 9.39 -9.93 -5.11
C LYS A 23 9.19 -8.79 -4.14
N LEU A 24 8.19 -7.97 -4.42
CA LEU A 24 7.77 -6.91 -3.53
C LEU A 24 7.28 -7.59 -2.24
N GLU A 25 8.11 -7.51 -1.21
CA GLU A 25 7.80 -8.05 0.11
C GLU A 25 7.30 -6.90 0.99
N ALA A 26 6.12 -7.12 1.56
CA ALA A 26 5.46 -6.23 2.50
C ALA A 26 6.10 -6.36 3.89
N LYS A 27 6.51 -5.23 4.46
CA LYS A 27 7.07 -5.14 5.81
C LYS A 27 6.26 -4.18 6.65
N VAL A 28 6.05 -4.51 7.92
CA VAL A 28 5.36 -3.60 8.87
C VAL A 28 6.06 -2.23 8.92
N THR A 29 7.39 -2.23 8.88
CA THR A 29 8.23 -1.02 8.87
C THR A 29 7.99 -0.12 7.66
N ASP A 30 7.34 -0.59 6.59
CA ASP A 30 6.99 0.25 5.45
C ASP A 30 5.99 1.36 5.85
N PHE A 31 5.23 1.17 6.94
CA PHE A 31 4.27 2.14 7.46
C PHE A 31 4.87 3.13 8.46
N GLU A 32 6.15 2.99 8.83
CA GLU A 32 6.85 3.92 9.72
C GLU A 32 7.24 5.21 8.97
N ASP A 33 7.91 6.13 9.67
CA ASP A 33 8.43 7.40 9.13
C ASP A 33 7.39 8.32 8.47
N SER A 34 7.22 8.25 7.15
CA SER A 34 6.24 9.09 6.42
C SER A 34 4.87 8.43 6.28
N GLY A 35 4.77 7.12 6.53
CA GLY A 35 3.59 6.33 6.18
C GLY A 35 3.20 6.44 4.70
N PHE A 36 1.95 6.13 4.40
CA PHE A 36 1.39 6.11 3.05
C PHE A 36 0.25 7.12 2.91
N ARG A 37 0.35 8.02 1.92
CA ARG A 37 -0.65 9.04 1.60
C ARG A 37 -1.20 8.84 0.19
N ASN A 38 -2.50 8.96 0.00
CA ASN A 38 -3.11 8.98 -1.34
C ASN A 38 -3.34 10.41 -1.86
N ASN A 39 -3.81 10.51 -3.11
CA ASN A 39 -4.09 11.80 -3.76
C ASN A 39 -5.25 12.59 -3.12
N ASN A 40 -6.08 11.94 -2.30
CA ASN A 40 -7.14 12.60 -1.53
C ASN A 40 -6.63 13.14 -0.18
N ASN A 41 -5.31 13.15 0.03
CA ASN A 41 -4.67 13.55 1.28
C ASN A 41 -5.10 12.71 2.49
N GLN A 42 -5.45 11.44 2.26
CA GLN A 42 -5.69 10.46 3.31
C GLN A 42 -4.37 9.75 3.61
N LEU A 43 -4.04 9.64 4.90
CA LEU A 43 -2.78 9.11 5.39
C LEU A 43 -3.03 7.98 6.38
N ILE A 44 -2.25 6.93 6.23
CA ILE A 44 -2.08 5.87 7.23
C ILE A 44 -0.60 5.71 7.58
N ILE A 45 -0.29 5.73 8.87
CA ILE A 45 1.08 5.68 9.39
C ILE A 45 1.13 4.92 10.72
N LEU A 46 2.19 4.14 10.93
CA LEU A 46 2.52 3.51 12.20
C LEU A 46 3.35 4.47 13.06
N VAL A 47 2.84 4.84 14.23
CA VAL A 47 3.49 5.69 15.22
C VAL A 47 3.69 4.94 16.54
N GLU A 48 4.43 5.51 17.50
CA GLU A 48 4.72 4.88 18.80
C GLU A 48 3.45 4.43 19.54
N ASP A 49 2.40 5.24 19.49
CA ASP A 49 1.14 5.00 20.20
C ASP A 49 0.16 4.06 19.45
N GLY A 50 0.45 3.65 18.21
CA GLY A 50 -0.43 2.78 17.40
C GLY A 50 -0.51 3.20 15.94
N ILE A 51 -1.64 2.90 15.29
CA ILE A 51 -1.86 3.25 13.88
C ILE A 51 -2.63 4.57 13.80
N LEU A 52 -2.03 5.59 13.20
CA LEU A 52 -2.68 6.86 12.93
C LEU A 52 -3.33 6.81 11.55
N VAL A 53 -4.62 7.15 11.51
CA VAL A 53 -5.36 7.42 10.27
C VAL A 53 -5.77 8.88 10.28
N SER A 54 -5.53 9.57 9.17
CA SER A 54 -6.01 10.92 8.98
C SER A 54 -6.55 11.14 7.57
N SER A 55 -7.47 12.08 7.46
CA SER A 55 -7.97 12.58 6.18
C SER A 55 -7.97 14.11 6.25
N GLY A 56 -7.70 14.75 5.10
CA GLY A 56 -7.90 16.18 4.93
C GLY A 56 -9.38 16.56 5.03
N THR A 57 -9.86 17.44 4.16
CA THR A 57 -11.29 17.77 4.12
C THR A 57 -12.12 16.51 3.89
N VAL A 58 -12.95 16.14 4.87
CA VAL A 58 -13.85 14.99 4.75
C VAL A 58 -14.95 15.36 3.76
N HIS A 59 -14.92 14.74 2.58
CA HIS A 59 -15.96 14.85 1.57
C HIS A 59 -16.79 13.56 1.58
N LEU A 60 -17.88 13.52 2.35
CA LEU A 60 -18.89 12.46 2.22
C LEU A 60 -19.56 12.64 0.85
N LEU A 61 -19.12 11.89 -0.15
CA LEU A 61 -19.31 12.16 -1.58
C LEU A 61 -20.78 12.15 -2.04
N TYR A 62 -21.08 12.97 -3.06
CA TYR A 62 -22.22 12.71 -3.97
C TYR A 62 -21.81 12.42 -5.41
N GLU A 63 -20.57 12.69 -5.85
CA GLU A 63 -20.13 12.43 -7.23
C GLU A 63 -18.64 12.02 -7.24
N GLU A 64 -18.33 10.86 -7.84
CA GLU A 64 -17.14 10.03 -7.59
C GLU A 64 -15.76 10.73 -7.69
N PRO A 65 -14.84 10.32 -6.79
CA PRO A 65 -13.83 9.34 -7.16
C PRO A 65 -14.05 7.99 -6.47
N LYS A 66 -13.34 6.94 -6.91
CA LYS A 66 -13.31 5.62 -6.25
C LYS A 66 -13.12 5.81 -4.75
N MET A 67 -14.07 5.32 -3.96
CA MET A 67 -13.96 5.26 -2.50
C MET A 67 -12.72 4.45 -2.13
N SER A 68 -11.90 5.03 -1.25
CA SER A 68 -10.74 4.36 -0.69
C SER A 68 -11.13 3.55 0.54
N ASP A 69 -10.29 2.60 0.95
CA ASP A 69 -10.49 1.87 2.20
C ASP A 69 -10.48 2.83 3.42
N ILE A 70 -9.81 4.00 3.34
CA ILE A 70 -9.86 5.01 4.40
C ILE A 70 -11.23 5.72 4.42
N ASP A 71 -11.92 5.89 3.30
CA ASP A 71 -13.28 6.44 3.30
C ASP A 71 -14.25 5.55 4.10
N GLU A 72 -14.08 4.22 4.01
CA GLU A 72 -14.85 3.27 4.83
C GLU A 72 -14.55 3.44 6.33
N VAL A 73 -13.31 3.74 6.71
CA VAL A 73 -12.95 4.09 8.09
C VAL A 73 -13.73 5.34 8.52
N LEU A 74 -13.72 6.40 7.71
CA LEU A 74 -14.43 7.65 8.03
C LEU A 74 -15.93 7.42 8.22
N GLU A 75 -16.55 6.60 7.35
CA GLU A 75 -17.96 6.23 7.46
C GLU A 75 -18.26 5.46 8.76
N LYS A 76 -17.44 4.45 9.10
CA LYS A 76 -17.61 3.67 10.35
C LYS A 76 -17.42 4.50 11.61
N GLU A 77 -16.55 5.49 11.55
CA GLU A 77 -16.31 6.46 12.62
C GLU A 77 -17.40 7.54 12.71
N ASN A 78 -18.35 7.57 11.77
CA ASN A 78 -19.34 8.64 11.62
C ASN A 78 -18.68 10.02 11.54
N ALA A 79 -17.57 10.12 10.81
CA ALA A 79 -16.84 11.38 10.64
C ALA A 79 -17.74 12.44 9.99
N GLU A 80 -17.82 13.62 10.60
CA GLU A 80 -18.62 14.72 10.07
C GLU A 80 -17.94 15.34 8.84
N SER A 81 -18.74 15.67 7.81
CA SER A 81 -18.25 16.47 6.68
C SER A 81 -17.71 17.81 7.17
N GLY A 82 -16.49 18.17 6.76
CA GLY A 82 -15.88 19.45 7.10
C GLY A 82 -14.46 19.33 7.63
N PRO A 83 -14.25 19.31 8.95
CA PRO A 83 -12.90 19.34 9.53
C PRO A 83 -12.08 18.09 9.16
N SER A 84 -10.76 18.20 9.29
CA SER A 84 -9.85 17.08 9.12
C SER A 84 -10.19 15.95 10.10
N PHE A 85 -10.22 14.71 9.61
CA PHE A 85 -10.26 13.53 10.47
C PHE A 85 -8.84 13.18 10.93
N LEU A 86 -8.67 12.90 12.20
CA LEU A 86 -7.43 12.36 12.76
C LEU A 86 -7.77 11.47 13.94
N LYS A 87 -7.33 10.21 13.90
CA LYS A 87 -7.51 9.25 14.98
C LYS A 87 -6.30 8.33 15.09
N ILE A 88 -5.90 8.04 16.32
CA ILE A 88 -4.90 7.03 16.65
C ILE A 88 -5.64 5.81 17.20
N TYR A 89 -5.37 4.66 16.60
CA TYR A 89 -5.88 3.36 17.01
C TYR A 89 -4.82 2.64 17.84
N ASN A 90 -4.89 2.83 19.17
CA ASN A 90 -3.84 2.37 20.09
C ASN A 90 -3.70 0.85 20.20
N GLN A 91 -4.68 0.09 19.73
CA GLN A 91 -4.64 -1.37 19.66
C GLN A 91 -4.49 -1.86 18.21
N GLY A 92 -4.26 -0.94 17.28
CA GLY A 92 -4.11 -1.25 15.87
C GLY A 92 -2.88 -2.11 15.62
N LYS A 93 -2.98 -3.03 14.66
CA LYS A 93 -1.93 -3.98 14.30
C LYS A 93 -1.80 -4.09 12.79
N ILE A 94 -0.56 -4.22 12.33
CA ILE A 94 -0.23 -4.54 10.93
C ILE A 94 0.38 -5.92 10.88
N GLU A 95 -0.17 -6.79 10.04
CA GLU A 95 0.41 -8.09 9.70
C GLU A 95 0.74 -8.13 8.20
N THR A 96 1.77 -8.88 7.80
CA THR A 96 2.15 -8.97 6.38
C THR A 96 2.26 -10.43 5.92
N LYS A 97 1.95 -10.66 4.64
CA LYS A 97 2.09 -11.97 3.99
C LYS A 97 2.38 -11.78 2.50
N GLY A 98 3.61 -12.06 2.08
CA GLY A 98 4.04 -11.83 0.70
C GLY A 98 4.03 -10.33 0.38
N SER A 99 3.29 -9.92 -0.65
CA SER A 99 3.09 -8.50 -1.01
C SER A 99 1.94 -7.84 -0.26
N LYS A 100 1.21 -8.55 0.61
CA LYS A 100 0.01 -8.03 1.26
C LYS A 100 0.25 -7.53 2.68
N TYR A 101 -0.49 -6.48 3.02
CA TYR A 101 -0.64 -5.95 4.37
C TYR A 101 -2.08 -6.15 4.83
N TYR A 102 -2.24 -6.57 6.08
CA TYR A 102 -3.50 -6.71 6.77
C TYR A 102 -3.46 -5.77 7.96
N VAL A 103 -4.25 -4.70 7.91
CA VAL A 103 -4.24 -3.64 8.91
C VAL A 103 -5.52 -3.71 9.71
N THR A 104 -5.43 -4.09 10.98
CA THR A 104 -6.56 -4.07 11.91
C THR A 104 -6.46 -2.80 12.74
N LEU A 105 -7.45 -1.91 12.66
CA LEU A 105 -7.49 -0.67 13.44
C LEU A 105 -8.20 -0.90 14.78
N ASP A 106 -9.31 -1.63 14.76
CA ASP A 106 -10.01 -2.13 15.94
C ASP A 106 -10.78 -3.43 15.61
N ASP A 107 -11.61 -3.92 16.53
CA ASP A 107 -12.39 -5.16 16.36
C ASP A 107 -13.36 -5.14 15.16
N ASN A 108 -13.71 -3.96 14.64
CA ASN A 108 -14.71 -3.77 13.58
C ASN A 108 -14.13 -3.18 12.28
N ILE A 109 -12.92 -2.65 12.33
CA ILE A 109 -12.27 -1.96 11.21
C ILE A 109 -10.98 -2.68 10.84
N SER A 110 -10.96 -3.25 9.64
CA SER A 110 -9.78 -3.87 9.04
C SER A 110 -9.66 -3.46 7.58
N LEU A 111 -8.44 -3.22 7.12
CA LEU A 111 -8.08 -2.77 5.78
C LEU A 111 -7.08 -3.76 5.17
N GLU A 112 -7.13 -3.92 3.84
CA GLU A 112 -6.15 -4.72 3.10
C GLU A 112 -5.43 -3.87 2.07
N PHE A 113 -4.10 -3.96 2.05
CA PHE A 113 -3.29 -3.29 1.03
C PHE A 113 -2.36 -4.30 0.33
N GLU A 114 -2.06 -4.03 -0.93
CA GLU A 114 -1.05 -4.75 -1.70
C GLU A 114 0.12 -3.81 -2.04
N LYS A 115 1.35 -4.24 -1.76
CA LYS A 115 2.58 -3.59 -2.20
C LYS A 115 2.73 -3.76 -3.71
N THR A 116 2.57 -2.67 -4.45
CA THR A 116 2.68 -2.63 -5.92
C THR A 116 3.96 -1.96 -6.39
N GLY A 117 4.68 -1.29 -5.49
CA GLY A 117 6.02 -0.75 -5.71
C GLY A 117 6.79 -0.62 -4.39
N GLU A 118 8.06 -0.25 -4.46
CA GLU A 118 8.89 -0.05 -3.26
C GLU A 118 8.26 0.96 -2.28
N ARG A 119 7.59 1.97 -2.83
CA ARG A 119 6.96 3.09 -2.11
C ARG A 119 5.48 3.27 -2.46
N ILE A 120 4.85 2.22 -2.98
CA ILE A 120 3.47 2.26 -3.47
C ILE A 120 2.71 1.08 -2.91
N ILE A 121 1.60 1.37 -2.25
CA ILE A 121 0.60 0.38 -1.86
C ILE A 121 -0.74 0.71 -2.52
N LYS A 122 -1.58 -0.31 -2.68
CA LYS A 122 -2.89 -0.17 -3.29
C LYS A 122 -3.92 -0.88 -2.42
N ASP A 123 -5.04 -0.22 -2.14
CA ASP A 123 -6.11 -0.80 -1.35
C ASP A 123 -7.04 -1.73 -2.16
N SER A 124 -8.03 -2.29 -1.48
CA SER A 124 -8.97 -3.26 -2.06
C SER A 124 -9.81 -2.67 -3.21
N ASN A 125 -10.05 -1.36 -3.17
CA ASN A 125 -10.79 -0.59 -4.17
C ASN A 125 -9.90 -0.10 -5.33
N GLY A 126 -8.59 -0.32 -5.23
CA GLY A 126 -7.62 0.03 -6.25
C GLY A 126 -7.13 1.48 -6.17
N VAL A 127 -7.31 2.15 -5.03
CA VAL A 127 -6.72 3.46 -4.75
C VAL A 127 -5.27 3.26 -4.31
N GLU A 128 -4.37 4.05 -4.90
CA GLU A 128 -2.94 3.99 -4.61
C GLU A 128 -2.55 5.02 -3.54
N TYR A 129 -1.58 4.61 -2.72
CA TYR A 129 -0.97 5.41 -1.67
C TYR A 129 0.54 5.36 -1.82
N TYR A 130 1.19 6.45 -1.48
CA TYR A 130 2.61 6.68 -1.74
C TYR A 130 3.30 7.20 -0.48
N THR A 131 4.56 6.83 -0.28
CA THR A 131 5.42 7.47 0.75
C THR A 131 6.07 8.72 0.16
N GLU A 132 6.21 9.80 0.94
CA GLU A 132 6.85 11.05 0.49
C GLU A 132 8.40 11.02 0.54
N GLU A 133 9.02 9.89 0.89
CA GLU A 133 10.47 9.80 1.00
C GLU A 133 11.19 9.92 -0.36
N TYR A 134 12.07 10.92 -0.47
CA TYR A 134 13.09 10.94 -1.51
C TYR A 134 14.10 9.82 -1.29
N SER A 135 14.47 9.11 -2.36
CA SER A 135 15.62 8.20 -2.32
C SER A 135 16.84 8.93 -1.76
N LYS A 136 17.41 8.42 -0.65
CA LYS A 136 18.69 8.90 -0.12
C LYS A 136 19.82 8.65 -1.11
#